data_AF-A0A6C0FRH6-F1
#
_entry.id   AF-A0A6C0FRH6-F1
#
_cell.length_a   1.000
_cell.length_b   1.000
_cell.length_c   1.000
_cell.angle_alpha   90.00
_cell.angle_beta   90.00
_cell.angle_gamma   90.00
#
_symmetry.space_group_name_H-M   'P 1'
#
loop_
_entity.id
_entity.type
_entity.pdbx_description
1 polymer ?
#
loop_
_entity_poly.entity_id
_entity_poly.type
_entity_poly.pdbx_seq_one_letter_code
_entity_poly.pdbx_strand_id
1 'polypeptide(L)'
;MSSTDLAAASAALHGQWDRLRSWVAEVVDDDVVDAPSVLEGWSVAELVAHLGRAMDALAVCTPLPDGTVPYTLAEYVGTYVARAQDIADTTRGLAEQIAPNPLKAVDAMAAAAFANLDALGPSDRVVQARRGPVMLSTMTVSRVLELVVHADDLARSVRRARGTGAGPDPIDPAALALVADALLDIVVARGGWSLEVADARRWVRLAAGRTPYDVDELARALQPQHTSEAVPDLGRMLPLL
;
A
#
# COMPACT_ATOMS: atom_id res chain seq x y z
N MET A 1 -2.87 -3.98 -20.51
CA MET A 1 -2.79 -3.24 -19.23
C MET A 1 -4.02 -2.37 -19.13
N SER A 2 -4.94 -2.70 -18.22
CA SER A 2 -6.05 -1.80 -17.93
C SER A 2 -5.45 -0.61 -17.18
N SER A 3 -5.42 0.57 -17.80
CA SER A 3 -5.06 1.79 -17.07
C SER A 3 -6.11 1.98 -15.98
N THR A 4 -5.73 1.86 -14.71
CA THR A 4 -6.65 2.12 -13.60
C THR A 4 -7.14 3.56 -13.72
N ASP A 5 -8.46 3.74 -13.74
CA ASP A 5 -9.08 5.05 -13.79
C ASP A 5 -8.71 5.87 -12.54
N LEU A 6 -8.28 7.12 -12.75
CA LEU A 6 -7.87 8.02 -11.66
C LEU A 6 -9.02 8.25 -10.69
N ALA A 7 -10.27 8.39 -11.16
CA ALA A 7 -11.40 8.61 -10.27
C ALA A 7 -11.65 7.39 -9.37
N ALA A 8 -11.58 6.18 -9.91
CA ALA A 8 -11.66 4.94 -9.13
C ALA A 8 -10.51 4.82 -8.10
N ALA A 9 -9.27 5.13 -8.49
CA ALA A 9 -8.12 5.12 -7.58
C ALA A 9 -8.26 6.15 -6.45
N SER A 10 -8.73 7.36 -6.77
CA SER A 10 -8.99 8.42 -5.79
C SER A 10 -10.08 8.02 -4.80
N ALA A 11 -11.20 7.44 -5.28
CA ALA A 11 -12.27 6.96 -4.43
C ALA A 11 -11.79 5.85 -3.48
N ALA A 12 -10.99 4.90 -3.98
CA ALA A 12 -10.39 3.85 -3.16
C ALA A 12 -9.41 4.43 -2.11
N LEU A 13 -8.63 5.45 -2.47
CA LEU A 13 -7.71 6.11 -1.55
C LEU A 13 -8.45 6.80 -0.39
N HIS A 14 -9.49 7.57 -0.69
CA HIS A 14 -10.34 8.19 0.34
C HIS A 14 -11.02 7.16 1.22
N GLY A 15 -11.68 6.16 0.62
CA GLY A 15 -12.38 5.11 1.38
C GLY A 15 -11.45 4.32 2.30
N GLN A 16 -10.27 3.92 1.81
CA GLN A 16 -9.28 3.23 2.61
C GLN A 16 -8.73 4.12 3.73
N TRP A 17 -8.43 5.39 3.45
CA TRP A 17 -7.92 6.32 4.46
C TRP A 17 -8.92 6.52 5.59
N ASP A 18 -10.17 6.87 5.27
CA ASP A 18 -11.21 7.17 6.27
C ASP A 18 -11.47 5.97 7.17
N ARG A 19 -11.53 4.76 6.57
CA ARG A 19 -11.71 3.51 7.30
C ARG A 19 -10.54 3.22 8.23
N LEU A 20 -9.31 3.26 7.72
CA LEU A 20 -8.11 2.98 8.50
C LEU A 20 -7.91 4.02 9.61
N ARG A 21 -8.10 5.30 9.30
CA ARG A 21 -7.91 6.39 10.27
C ARG A 21 -8.91 6.31 11.42
N SER A 22 -10.17 6.00 11.13
CA SER A 22 -11.20 5.77 12.16
C SER A 22 -10.83 4.58 13.03
N TRP A 23 -10.44 3.46 12.40
CA TRP A 23 -10.00 2.27 13.12
C TRP A 23 -8.79 2.52 14.02
N VAL A 24 -7.76 3.22 13.55
CA VAL A 24 -6.57 3.56 14.35
C VAL A 24 -6.96 4.38 15.59
N ALA A 25 -7.90 5.32 15.44
CA ALA A 25 -8.41 6.14 16.55
C ALA A 25 -9.05 5.30 17.66
N GLU A 26 -9.70 4.19 17.29
CA GLU A 26 -10.45 3.34 18.20
C GLU A 26 -9.57 2.32 18.91
N VAL A 27 -8.55 1.78 18.23
CA VAL A 27 -7.84 0.58 18.69
C VAL A 27 -6.38 0.80 19.10
N VAL A 28 -5.78 1.93 18.75
CA VAL A 28 -4.40 2.27 19.13
C VAL A 28 -4.45 3.22 20.32
N ASP A 29 -4.23 2.66 21.50
CA ASP A 29 -4.14 3.35 22.79
C ASP A 29 -2.72 3.23 23.38
N ASP A 30 -2.53 3.78 24.58
CA ASP A 30 -1.25 3.80 25.29
C ASP A 30 -0.69 2.39 25.57
N ASP A 31 -1.55 1.36 25.66
CA ASP A 31 -1.13 -0.03 25.88
C ASP A 31 -0.55 -0.68 24.62
N VAL A 32 -0.89 -0.16 23.44
CA VAL A 32 -0.55 -0.75 22.15
C VAL A 32 0.44 0.10 21.35
N VAL A 33 0.45 1.41 21.54
CA VAL A 33 1.23 2.36 20.73
C VAL A 33 2.73 2.03 20.72
N ASP A 34 3.30 1.65 21.86
CA ASP A 34 4.73 1.31 21.99
C ASP A 34 5.02 -0.19 21.79
N ALA A 35 3.98 -1.01 21.57
CA ALA A 35 4.16 -2.44 21.37
C ALA A 35 4.92 -2.73 20.06
N PRO A 36 5.71 -3.82 19.99
CA PRO A 36 6.31 -4.27 18.74
C PRO A 36 5.23 -4.58 17.69
N SER A 37 5.43 -4.08 16.47
CA SER A 37 4.59 -4.42 15.34
C SER A 37 4.94 -5.79 14.76
N VAL A 38 4.22 -6.21 13.71
CA VAL A 38 4.60 -7.38 12.91
C VAL A 38 5.78 -7.12 11.98
N LEU A 39 6.19 -5.86 11.81
CA LEU A 39 7.38 -5.49 11.07
C LEU A 39 8.56 -5.47 12.03
N GLU A 40 9.59 -6.23 11.70
CA GLU A 40 10.77 -6.35 12.55
C GLU A 40 11.43 -4.99 12.78
N GLY A 41 11.70 -4.68 14.05
CA GLY A 41 12.33 -3.42 14.46
C GLY A 41 11.42 -2.20 14.40
N TRP A 42 10.11 -2.38 14.22
CA TRP A 42 9.13 -1.28 14.22
C TRP A 42 8.10 -1.43 15.35
N SER A 43 7.77 -0.33 16.03
CA SER A 43 6.63 -0.22 16.93
C SER A 43 5.32 0.06 16.19
N VAL A 44 4.19 -0.05 16.88
CA VAL A 44 2.89 0.38 16.33
C VAL A 44 2.90 1.89 16.05
N ALA A 45 3.50 2.71 16.90
CA ALA A 45 3.64 4.15 16.71
C ALA A 45 4.38 4.50 15.42
N GLU A 46 5.49 3.80 15.14
CA GLU A 46 6.27 3.98 13.91
C GLU A 46 5.48 3.56 12.68
N LEU A 47 4.69 2.48 12.76
CA LEU A 47 3.82 2.05 11.68
C LEU A 47 2.68 3.06 11.42
N VAL A 48 2.11 3.68 12.47
CA VAL A 48 1.14 4.79 12.34
C VAL A 48 1.78 6.02 11.70
N ALA A 49 2.99 6.41 12.13
CA ALA A 49 3.73 7.52 11.54
C ALA A 49 4.01 7.28 10.05
N HIS A 50 4.30 6.03 9.66
CA HIS A 50 4.52 5.66 8.26
C HIS A 50 3.28 5.81 7.39
N LEU A 51 2.06 5.66 7.93
CA LEU A 51 0.84 5.96 7.17
C LEU A 51 0.83 7.42 6.67
N GLY A 52 1.17 8.36 7.55
CA GLY A 52 1.29 9.78 7.19
C GLY A 52 2.39 10.00 6.16
N ARG A 53 3.57 9.41 6.38
CA ARG A 53 4.70 9.48 5.44
C ARG A 53 4.38 8.89 4.07
N ALA A 54 3.57 7.83 4.02
CA ALA A 54 3.10 7.26 2.78
C ALA A 54 2.24 8.28 2.02
N MET A 55 1.30 8.96 2.69
CA MET A 55 0.48 10.01 2.06
C MET A 55 1.32 11.21 1.58
N ASP A 56 2.33 11.62 2.34
CA ASP A 56 3.22 12.73 2.01
C ASP A 56 3.94 12.55 0.65
N ALA A 57 4.10 11.32 0.16
CA ALA A 57 4.64 11.07 -1.19
C ALA A 57 3.75 11.61 -2.31
N LEU A 58 2.42 11.68 -2.12
CA LEU A 58 1.47 12.28 -3.05
C LEU A 58 1.36 13.80 -2.83
N ALA A 59 1.50 14.28 -1.59
CA ALA A 59 1.45 15.70 -1.26
C ALA A 59 2.53 16.53 -1.96
N VAL A 60 3.70 15.93 -2.24
CA VAL A 60 4.84 16.61 -2.88
C VAL A 60 4.88 16.46 -4.40
N CYS A 61 3.89 15.80 -5.01
CA CYS A 61 3.87 15.60 -6.46
C CYS A 61 3.63 16.92 -7.21
N THR A 62 4.38 17.12 -8.29
CA THR A 62 4.24 18.28 -9.19
C THR A 62 3.98 17.82 -10.63
N PRO A 63 3.19 18.54 -11.43
CA PRO A 63 2.94 18.16 -12.82
C PRO A 63 4.23 18.25 -13.65
N LEU A 64 4.39 17.34 -14.61
CA LEU A 64 5.47 17.34 -15.58
C LEU A 64 4.97 17.70 -16.99
N PRO A 65 5.85 18.16 -17.89
CA PRO A 65 5.49 18.44 -19.27
C PRO A 65 4.92 17.22 -20.00
N ASP A 66 4.00 17.46 -20.92
CA ASP A 66 3.47 16.44 -21.83
C ASP A 66 4.60 15.73 -22.59
N GLY A 67 4.45 14.42 -22.80
CA GLY A 67 5.47 13.59 -23.46
C GLY A 67 6.57 13.06 -22.52
N THR A 68 6.57 13.44 -21.25
CA THR A 68 7.39 12.77 -20.23
C THR A 68 6.99 11.30 -20.14
N VAL A 69 7.97 10.39 -20.19
CA VAL A 69 7.71 8.94 -20.08
C VAL A 69 7.58 8.56 -18.59
N PRO A 70 6.39 8.11 -18.13
CA PRO A 70 6.20 7.70 -16.75
C PRO A 70 6.75 6.29 -16.51
N TYR A 71 7.18 6.03 -15.27
CA TYR A 71 7.33 4.67 -14.77
C TYR A 71 5.96 3.99 -14.65
N THR A 72 5.95 2.69 -14.94
CA THR A 72 4.87 1.78 -14.58
C THR A 72 4.79 1.62 -13.05
N LEU A 73 3.67 1.11 -12.55
CA LEU A 73 3.55 0.76 -11.12
C LEU A 73 4.66 -0.22 -10.69
N ALA A 74 4.94 -1.23 -11.53
CA ALA A 74 5.97 -2.24 -11.27
C ALA A 74 7.36 -1.63 -11.07
N GLU A 75 7.74 -0.68 -11.94
CA GLU A 75 9.01 0.04 -11.84
C GLU A 75 9.04 0.94 -10.60
N TYR A 76 7.94 1.63 -10.30
CA TYR A 76 7.87 2.53 -9.15
C TYR A 76 7.99 1.78 -7.82
N VAL A 77 7.19 0.73 -7.60
CA VAL A 77 7.20 -0.05 -6.35
C VAL A 77 8.43 -0.95 -6.23
N GLY A 78 8.99 -1.42 -7.35
CA GLY A 78 10.24 -2.20 -7.36
C GLY A 78 11.46 -1.45 -6.81
N THR A 79 11.37 -0.12 -6.64
CA THR A 79 12.42 0.67 -5.98
C THR A 79 12.39 0.63 -4.45
N TYR A 80 11.38 0.00 -3.82
CA TYR A 80 11.18 0.09 -2.37
C TYR A 80 12.21 -0.71 -1.58
N VAL A 81 12.49 -1.96 -2.00
CA VAL A 81 13.48 -2.85 -1.36
C VAL A 81 14.83 -2.15 -1.20
N ALA A 82 15.34 -1.53 -2.26
CA ALA A 82 16.64 -0.86 -2.26
C ALA A 82 16.71 0.35 -1.29
N ARG A 83 15.56 0.81 -0.79
CA ARG A 83 15.44 1.96 0.13
C ARG A 83 14.82 1.60 1.47
N ALA A 84 14.68 0.31 1.78
CA ALA A 84 14.02 -0.13 3.01
C ALA A 84 14.68 0.47 4.28
N GLN A 85 16.02 0.58 4.29
CA GLN A 85 16.76 1.18 5.40
C GLN A 85 16.48 2.69 5.53
N ASP A 86 16.60 3.46 4.44
CA ASP A 86 16.26 4.89 4.43
C ASP A 86 14.80 5.10 4.87
N ILE A 87 13.90 4.21 4.46
CA ILE A 87 12.49 4.23 4.86
C ILE A 87 12.34 4.02 6.37
N ALA A 88 13.03 3.04 6.95
CA ALA A 88 12.99 2.80 8.38
C ALA A 88 13.57 3.98 9.18
N ASP A 89 14.73 4.50 8.79
CA ASP A 89 15.38 5.61 9.49
C ASP A 89 14.54 6.88 9.48
N THR A 90 13.98 7.23 8.31
CA THR A 90 13.10 8.40 8.19
C THR A 90 11.77 8.23 8.91
N THR A 91 11.21 7.01 8.95
CA THR A 91 10.00 6.75 9.72
C THR A 91 10.25 6.88 11.22
N ARG A 92 11.38 6.38 11.75
CA ARG A 92 11.74 6.55 13.17
C ARG A 92 11.85 8.02 13.57
N GLY A 93 12.61 8.81 12.79
CA GLY A 93 12.75 10.24 13.04
C GLY A 93 11.40 10.97 12.96
N LEU A 94 10.51 10.57 12.05
CA LEU A 94 9.17 11.11 11.99
C LEU A 94 8.33 10.75 13.21
N ALA A 95 8.35 9.49 13.65
CA ALA A 95 7.60 9.01 14.81
C ALA A 95 7.98 9.79 16.07
N GLU A 96 9.29 10.00 16.30
CA GLU A 96 9.81 10.85 17.38
C GLU A 96 9.31 12.30 17.26
N GLN A 97 9.36 12.87 16.06
CA GLN A 97 8.92 14.25 15.80
C GLN A 97 7.42 14.46 16.10
N ILE A 98 6.58 13.48 15.75
CA ILE A 98 5.12 13.61 15.89
C ILE A 98 4.57 13.04 17.19
N ALA A 99 5.40 12.40 18.03
CA ALA A 99 5.01 11.76 19.28
C ALA A 99 4.08 12.59 20.19
N PRO A 100 4.20 13.93 20.30
CA PRO A 100 3.27 14.72 21.12
C PRO A 100 1.82 14.70 20.63
N ASN A 101 1.57 14.51 19.33
CA ASN A 101 0.24 14.41 18.76
C ASN A 101 0.26 13.67 17.40
N PRO A 102 0.48 12.35 17.41
CA PRO A 102 0.78 11.58 16.20
C PRO A 102 -0.38 11.58 15.22
N LEU A 103 -1.61 11.38 15.71
CA LEU A 103 -2.80 11.33 14.85
C LEU A 103 -3.06 12.67 14.16
N LYS A 104 -2.91 13.79 14.86
CA LYS A 104 -3.07 15.13 14.24
C LYS A 104 -2.03 15.38 13.15
N ALA A 105 -0.79 14.93 13.35
CA ALA A 105 0.26 15.09 12.35
C ALA A 105 0.00 14.21 11.11
N VAL A 106 -0.39 12.95 11.33
CA VAL A 106 -0.76 12.00 10.28
C VAL A 106 -1.99 12.50 9.49
N ASP A 107 -2.99 13.07 10.17
CA ASP A 107 -4.16 13.72 9.54
C ASP A 107 -3.76 14.90 8.67
N ALA A 108 -2.82 15.74 9.12
CA ALA A 108 -2.32 16.87 8.35
C ALA A 108 -1.58 16.42 7.07
N MET A 109 -0.81 15.33 7.13
CA MET A 109 -0.12 14.76 5.96
C MET A 109 -1.11 14.22 4.92
N ALA A 110 -2.14 13.50 5.38
CA ALA A 110 -3.18 13.02 4.48
C ALA A 110 -4.00 14.16 3.87
N ALA A 111 -4.35 15.17 4.67
CA ALA A 111 -5.03 16.37 4.18
C ALA A 111 -4.22 17.08 3.09
N ALA A 112 -2.90 17.21 3.26
CA ALA A 112 -2.02 17.77 2.24
C ALA A 112 -1.97 16.93 0.96
N ALA A 113 -1.97 15.60 1.09
CA ALA A 113 -2.00 14.68 -0.04
C ALA A 113 -3.31 14.79 -0.85
N PHE A 114 -4.45 14.83 -0.17
CA PHE A 114 -5.75 15.01 -0.83
C PHE A 114 -5.89 16.39 -1.47
N ALA A 115 -5.47 17.46 -0.78
CA ALA A 115 -5.46 18.79 -1.35
C ALA A 115 -4.59 18.88 -2.62
N ASN A 116 -3.43 18.20 -2.65
CA ASN A 116 -2.59 18.15 -3.84
C ASN A 116 -3.22 17.33 -4.97
N LEU A 117 -3.87 16.21 -4.65
CA LEU A 117 -4.61 15.41 -5.63
C LEU A 117 -5.73 16.23 -6.28
N ASP A 118 -6.49 16.98 -5.49
CA ASP A 118 -7.53 17.89 -5.98
C ASP A 118 -6.95 19.00 -6.86
N ALA A 119 -5.81 19.59 -6.45
CA ALA A 119 -5.13 20.65 -7.19
C ALA A 119 -4.56 20.18 -8.54
N LEU A 120 -4.08 18.93 -8.61
CA LEU A 120 -3.62 18.30 -9.86
C LEU A 120 -4.78 17.99 -10.81
N GLY A 121 -6.00 17.93 -10.29
CA GLY A 121 -7.24 17.86 -11.05
C GLY A 121 -7.57 16.46 -11.59
N PRO A 122 -8.68 16.33 -12.33
CA PRO A 122 -9.25 15.03 -12.70
C PRO A 122 -8.56 14.34 -13.88
N SER A 123 -7.64 15.03 -14.58
CA SER A 123 -6.94 14.47 -15.73
C SER A 123 -5.75 13.64 -15.27
N ASP A 124 -5.68 12.39 -15.71
CA ASP A 124 -4.55 11.51 -15.44
C ASP A 124 -3.32 11.98 -16.23
N ARG A 125 -2.50 12.80 -15.58
CA ARG A 125 -1.28 13.42 -16.14
C ARG A 125 -0.04 12.84 -15.49
N VAL A 126 1.10 13.02 -16.14
CA VAL A 126 2.38 12.65 -15.55
C VAL A 126 2.77 13.64 -14.46
N VAL A 127 3.14 13.13 -13.30
CA VAL A 127 3.63 13.90 -12.16
C VAL A 127 5.02 13.42 -11.74
N GLN A 128 5.83 14.34 -11.24
CA GLN A 128 7.07 14.01 -10.55
C GLN A 128 6.73 13.46 -9.17
N ALA A 129 6.95 12.17 -8.95
CA ALA A 129 6.96 11.57 -7.61
C ALA A 129 8.40 11.50 -7.06
N ARG A 130 8.55 11.13 -5.79
CA ARG A 130 9.87 11.06 -5.12
C ARG A 130 10.92 10.22 -5.84
N ARG A 131 10.48 9.18 -6.55
CA ARG A 131 11.37 8.19 -7.18
C ARG A 131 11.47 8.36 -8.69
N GLY A 132 10.67 9.24 -9.29
CA GLY A 132 10.64 9.46 -10.73
C GLY A 132 9.26 9.89 -11.24
N PRO A 133 9.14 10.12 -12.56
CA PRO A 133 7.87 10.44 -13.20
C PRO A 133 6.93 9.24 -13.15
N VAL A 134 5.65 9.47 -12.84
CA VAL A 134 4.58 8.45 -12.87
C VAL A 134 3.27 9.08 -13.35
N MET A 135 2.35 8.28 -13.86
CA MET A 135 0.96 8.74 -14.01
C MET A 135 0.38 9.08 -12.63
N LEU A 136 -0.49 10.09 -12.55
CA LEU A 136 -1.16 10.45 -11.30
C LEU A 136 -1.99 9.27 -10.75
N SER A 137 -2.68 8.54 -11.63
CA SER A 137 -3.37 7.28 -11.28
C SER A 137 -2.41 6.27 -10.66
N THR A 138 -1.23 6.06 -11.23
CA THR A 138 -0.19 5.16 -10.71
C THR A 138 0.30 5.62 -9.33
N MET A 139 0.50 6.93 -9.14
CA MET A 139 0.87 7.48 -7.84
C MET A 139 -0.22 7.23 -6.80
N THR A 140 -1.48 7.50 -7.13
CA THR A 140 -2.65 7.26 -6.27
C THR A 140 -2.80 5.79 -5.91
N VAL A 141 -2.76 4.88 -6.89
CA VAL A 141 -2.78 3.42 -6.67
C VAL A 141 -1.65 2.98 -5.73
N SER A 142 -0.44 3.54 -5.88
CA SER A 142 0.67 3.22 -4.97
C SER A 142 0.40 3.66 -3.52
N ARG A 143 -0.42 4.70 -3.29
CA ARG A 143 -0.84 5.10 -1.95
C ARG A 143 -1.90 4.16 -1.39
N VAL A 144 -2.88 3.76 -2.20
CA VAL A 144 -3.88 2.74 -1.81
C VAL A 144 -3.17 1.45 -1.39
N LEU A 145 -2.19 1.00 -2.19
CA LEU A 145 -1.35 -0.17 -1.89
C LEU A 145 -0.66 -0.04 -0.53
N GLU A 146 0.04 1.07 -0.26
CA GLU A 146 0.70 1.31 1.02
C GLU A 146 -0.29 1.26 2.20
N LEU A 147 -1.46 1.91 2.06
CA LEU A 147 -2.47 1.92 3.12
C LEU A 147 -3.07 0.52 3.36
N VAL A 148 -3.37 -0.24 2.29
CA VAL A 148 -3.93 -1.60 2.40
C VAL A 148 -2.92 -2.55 3.06
N VAL A 149 -1.66 -2.53 2.63
CA VAL A 149 -0.61 -3.39 3.21
C VAL A 149 -0.40 -3.04 4.68
N HIS A 150 -0.27 -1.76 5.02
CA HIS A 150 0.01 -1.35 6.39
C HIS A 150 -1.22 -1.38 7.31
N ALA A 151 -2.43 -1.32 6.78
CA ALA A 151 -3.64 -1.65 7.53
C ALA A 151 -3.65 -3.13 7.98
N ASP A 152 -3.23 -4.06 7.11
CA ASP A 152 -3.06 -5.47 7.47
C ASP A 152 -1.95 -5.66 8.53
N ASP A 153 -0.84 -4.93 8.37
CA ASP A 153 0.26 -4.95 9.34
C ASP A 153 -0.19 -4.44 10.72
N LEU A 154 -0.92 -3.32 10.77
CA LEU A 154 -1.46 -2.76 12.00
C LEU A 154 -2.46 -3.71 12.65
N ALA A 155 -3.43 -4.24 11.90
CA ALA A 155 -4.42 -5.18 12.42
C ALA A 155 -3.78 -6.40 13.08
N ARG A 156 -2.74 -6.96 12.46
CA ARG A 156 -1.98 -8.10 13.02
C ARG A 156 -1.15 -7.69 14.23
N SER A 157 -0.59 -6.48 14.23
CA SER A 157 0.20 -5.93 15.34
C SER A 157 -0.65 -5.70 16.59
N VAL A 158 -1.79 -5.04 16.45
CA VAL A 158 -2.75 -4.81 17.54
C VAL A 158 -3.27 -6.14 18.11
N ARG A 159 -3.61 -7.10 17.23
CA ARG A 159 -4.03 -8.44 17.68
C ARG A 159 -2.94 -9.16 18.47
N ARG A 160 -1.68 -9.05 18.03
CA ARG A 160 -0.52 -9.62 18.74
C ARG A 160 -0.35 -8.97 20.11
N ALA A 161 -0.40 -7.64 20.18
CA ALA A 161 -0.22 -6.89 21.42
C ALA A 161 -1.33 -7.19 22.44
N ARG A 162 -2.59 -7.27 22.00
CA ARG A 162 -3.74 -7.50 22.90
C ARG A 162 -4.03 -8.98 23.18
N GLY A 163 -3.47 -9.91 22.41
CA GLY A 163 -3.78 -11.35 22.48
C GLY A 163 -5.20 -11.74 22.04
N THR A 164 -6.08 -10.77 21.76
CA THR A 164 -7.44 -10.97 21.25
C THR A 164 -7.77 -9.91 20.19
N GLY A 165 -8.95 -10.01 19.57
CA GLY A 165 -9.34 -9.31 18.33
C GLY A 165 -8.98 -7.81 18.26
N ALA A 166 -8.62 -7.35 17.06
CA ALA A 166 -8.20 -5.98 16.79
C ALA A 166 -9.36 -5.08 16.32
N GLY A 167 -10.60 -5.36 16.77
CA GLY A 167 -11.79 -4.69 16.26
C GLY A 167 -12.19 -5.12 14.83
N PRO A 168 -13.04 -4.33 14.14
CA PRO A 168 -13.43 -4.60 12.76
C PRO A 168 -12.22 -4.53 11.81
N ASP A 169 -12.35 -5.12 10.62
CA ASP A 169 -11.27 -5.13 9.62
C ASP A 169 -10.96 -3.70 9.11
N PRO A 170 -9.73 -3.18 9.23
CA PRO A 170 -9.41 -1.81 8.79
C PRO A 170 -9.26 -1.65 7.27
N ILE A 171 -9.38 -2.73 6.51
CA ILE A 171 -9.21 -2.69 5.05
C ILE A 171 -10.56 -2.52 4.37
N ASP A 172 -10.64 -1.53 3.49
CA ASP A 172 -11.80 -1.32 2.62
C ASP A 172 -11.80 -2.40 1.52
N PRO A 173 -12.92 -3.12 1.31
CA PRO A 173 -12.97 -4.20 0.32
C PRO A 173 -12.68 -3.75 -1.12
N ALA A 174 -13.09 -2.54 -1.51
CA ALA A 174 -12.83 -2.03 -2.87
C ALA A 174 -11.36 -1.66 -3.04
N ALA A 175 -10.75 -1.07 -2.01
CA ALA A 175 -9.31 -0.81 -1.99
C ALA A 175 -8.50 -2.10 -2.05
N LEU A 176 -8.91 -3.14 -1.31
CA LEU A 176 -8.25 -4.45 -1.34
C LEU A 176 -8.30 -5.09 -2.74
N ALA A 177 -9.47 -5.07 -3.39
CA ALA A 177 -9.63 -5.59 -4.74
C ALA A 177 -8.75 -4.84 -5.75
N LEU A 178 -8.77 -3.51 -5.71
CA LEU A 178 -7.94 -2.67 -6.58
C LEU A 178 -6.44 -2.97 -6.42
N VAL A 179 -5.96 -3.13 -5.19
CA VAL A 179 -4.54 -3.44 -4.93
C VAL A 179 -4.20 -4.86 -5.38
N ALA A 180 -5.08 -5.83 -5.14
CA ALA A 180 -4.91 -7.20 -5.58
C ALA A 180 -4.78 -7.29 -7.11
N ASP A 181 -5.67 -6.63 -7.84
CA ASP A 181 -5.66 -6.57 -9.30
C ASP A 181 -4.40 -5.85 -9.83
N ALA A 182 -4.02 -4.72 -9.22
CA ALA A 182 -2.83 -3.98 -9.62
C ALA A 182 -1.53 -4.80 -9.43
N LEU A 183 -1.44 -5.60 -8.36
CA LEU A 183 -0.30 -6.50 -8.14
C LEU A 183 -0.33 -7.70 -9.09
N LEU A 184 -1.52 -8.22 -9.42
CA LEU A 184 -1.68 -9.29 -10.39
C LEU A 184 -1.23 -8.84 -11.78
N ASP A 185 -1.62 -7.63 -12.19
CA ASP A 185 -1.21 -7.01 -13.46
C ASP A 185 0.32 -6.95 -13.62
N ILE A 186 1.06 -6.70 -12.54
CA ILE A 186 2.53 -6.69 -12.56
C ILE A 186 3.06 -8.09 -12.93
N VAL A 187 2.53 -9.15 -12.32
CA VAL A 187 2.97 -10.52 -12.58
C VAL A 187 2.58 -10.96 -13.99
N VAL A 188 1.35 -10.69 -14.39
CA VAL A 188 0.84 -11.00 -15.74
C VAL A 188 1.66 -10.28 -16.81
N ALA A 189 2.01 -9.00 -16.60
CA ALA A 189 2.84 -8.24 -17.53
C ALA A 189 4.27 -8.80 -17.66
N ARG A 190 4.82 -9.38 -16.57
CA ARG A 190 6.18 -9.95 -16.57
C ARG A 190 6.24 -11.36 -17.15
N GLY A 191 5.20 -12.17 -16.95
CA GLY A 191 5.23 -13.60 -17.29
C GLY A 191 4.28 -14.05 -18.40
N GLY A 192 3.32 -13.21 -18.81
CA GLY A 192 2.40 -13.50 -19.91
C GLY A 192 1.35 -14.57 -19.61
N TRP A 193 1.00 -14.79 -18.34
CA TRP A 193 0.01 -15.78 -17.91
C TRP A 193 -1.40 -15.20 -17.78
N SER A 194 -2.42 -16.05 -17.90
CA SER A 194 -3.83 -15.70 -17.68
C SER A 194 -4.28 -16.13 -16.28
N LEU A 195 -4.12 -15.24 -15.31
CA LEU A 195 -4.44 -15.49 -13.90
C LEU A 195 -5.59 -14.60 -13.43
N GLU A 196 -6.27 -15.03 -12.37
CA GLU A 196 -7.25 -14.23 -11.63
C GLU A 196 -7.05 -14.40 -10.12
N VAL A 197 -7.50 -13.40 -9.35
CA VAL A 197 -7.39 -13.39 -7.89
C VAL A 197 -8.49 -14.26 -7.27
N ALA A 198 -8.11 -15.32 -6.57
CA ALA A 198 -9.03 -16.18 -5.82
C ALA A 198 -9.23 -15.68 -4.38
N ASP A 199 -8.16 -15.18 -3.74
CA ASP A 199 -8.21 -14.57 -2.40
C ASP A 199 -7.30 -13.34 -2.36
N ALA A 200 -7.92 -12.16 -2.39
CA ALA A 200 -7.23 -10.88 -2.48
C ALA A 200 -6.28 -10.63 -1.30
N ARG A 201 -6.66 -11.00 -0.08
CA ARG A 201 -5.81 -10.76 1.10
C ARG A 201 -4.60 -11.69 1.11
N ARG A 202 -4.79 -12.97 0.80
CA ARG A 202 -3.66 -13.91 0.65
C ARG A 202 -2.73 -13.45 -0.45
N TRP A 203 -3.29 -13.05 -1.59
CA TRP A 203 -2.52 -12.56 -2.72
C TRP A 203 -1.69 -11.33 -2.36
N VAL A 204 -2.31 -10.29 -1.81
CA VAL A 204 -1.60 -9.07 -1.38
C VAL A 204 -0.50 -9.39 -0.36
N ARG A 205 -0.73 -10.31 0.59
CA ARG A 205 0.30 -10.70 1.56
C ARG A 205 1.49 -11.41 0.93
N LEU A 206 1.28 -12.33 -0.02
CA LEU A 206 2.35 -12.99 -0.75
C LEU A 206 3.12 -11.98 -1.61
N ALA A 207 2.40 -11.16 -2.37
CA ALA A 207 2.96 -10.14 -3.24
C ALA A 207 3.77 -9.08 -2.46
N ALA A 208 3.35 -8.73 -1.24
CA ALA A 208 4.03 -7.78 -0.37
C ALA A 208 5.10 -8.40 0.55
N GLY A 209 5.40 -9.69 0.41
CA GLY A 209 6.38 -10.38 1.27
C GLY A 209 5.97 -10.49 2.74
N ARG A 210 4.67 -10.33 3.04
CA ARG A 210 4.09 -10.48 4.39
C ARG A 210 3.76 -11.92 4.76
N THR A 211 3.90 -12.83 3.81
CA THR A 211 3.83 -14.27 3.97
C THR A 211 4.98 -14.87 3.16
N PRO A 212 5.79 -15.78 3.73
CA PRO A 212 6.84 -16.47 2.98
C PRO A 212 6.27 -17.11 1.72
N TYR A 213 7.06 -17.12 0.65
CA TYR A 213 6.65 -17.75 -0.59
C TYR A 213 6.45 -19.26 -0.38
N ASP A 214 5.28 -19.75 -0.78
CA ASP A 214 4.90 -21.15 -0.77
C ASP A 214 3.93 -21.41 -1.94
N VAL A 215 4.10 -22.53 -2.65
CA VAL A 215 3.31 -22.85 -3.85
C VAL A 215 1.86 -23.18 -3.51
N ASP A 216 1.58 -23.76 -2.36
CA ASP A 216 0.22 -24.08 -1.92
C ASP A 216 -0.50 -22.80 -1.48
N GLU A 217 0.20 -21.87 -0.81
CA GLU A 217 -0.34 -20.55 -0.51
C GLU A 217 -0.63 -19.76 -1.79
N LEU A 218 0.26 -19.84 -2.80
CA LEU A 218 0.03 -19.21 -4.09
C LEU A 218 -1.20 -19.79 -4.81
N ALA A 219 -1.37 -21.10 -4.82
CA ALA A 219 -2.53 -21.77 -5.42
C ALA A 219 -3.85 -21.50 -4.70
N ARG A 220 -3.81 -21.05 -3.43
CA ARG A 220 -4.99 -20.55 -2.69
C ARG A 220 -5.28 -19.08 -2.93
N ALA A 221 -4.29 -18.32 -3.39
CA ALA A 221 -4.37 -16.88 -3.61
C ALA A 221 -4.79 -16.54 -5.05
N LEU A 222 -4.28 -17.29 -6.03
CA LEU A 222 -4.52 -17.11 -7.46
C LEU A 222 -5.05 -18.40 -8.09
N GLN A 223 -5.79 -18.26 -9.19
CA GLN A 223 -6.22 -19.38 -10.02
C GLN A 223 -6.08 -19.03 -11.52
N PRO A 224 -5.90 -20.03 -12.40
CA PRO A 224 -5.89 -19.77 -13.84
C PRO A 224 -7.29 -19.39 -14.33
N GLN A 225 -7.36 -18.47 -15.30
CA GLN A 225 -8.64 -18.11 -15.94
C GLN A 225 -9.21 -19.25 -16.79
N HIS A 226 -8.36 -20.16 -17.23
CA HIS A 226 -8.73 -21.31 -18.06
C HIS A 226 -8.45 -22.60 -17.31
N THR A 227 -9.43 -23.49 -17.27
CA THR A 227 -9.35 -24.78 -16.55
C THR A 227 -8.30 -25.75 -17.09
N SER A 228 -7.77 -25.49 -18.29
CA SER A 228 -6.66 -26.23 -18.89
C SER A 228 -5.28 -25.76 -18.45
N GLU A 229 -5.19 -24.62 -17.76
CA GLU A 229 -3.93 -24.03 -17.29
C GLU A 229 -3.69 -24.35 -15.80
N ALA A 230 -2.48 -24.06 -15.33
CA ALA A 230 -2.10 -24.18 -13.93
C ALA A 230 -1.48 -22.87 -13.44
N VAL A 231 -1.53 -22.63 -12.13
CA VAL A 231 -0.82 -21.49 -11.53
C VAL A 231 0.69 -21.70 -11.69
N PRO A 232 1.42 -20.76 -12.31
CA PRO A 232 2.86 -20.87 -12.51
C PRO A 232 3.62 -20.71 -11.18
N ASP A 233 4.85 -21.24 -11.13
CA ASP A 233 5.78 -20.93 -10.04
C ASP A 233 6.25 -19.47 -10.17
N LEU A 234 5.94 -18.66 -9.15
CA LEU A 234 6.28 -17.24 -9.06
C LEU A 234 7.45 -16.96 -8.10
N GLY A 235 8.16 -17.98 -7.62
CA GLY A 235 9.22 -17.83 -6.60
C GLY A 235 10.40 -16.96 -7.04
N ARG A 236 10.59 -16.75 -8.35
CA ARG A 236 11.58 -15.80 -8.90
C ARG A 236 11.07 -14.38 -9.07
N MET A 237 9.76 -14.16 -8.92
CA MET A 237 9.10 -12.86 -9.07
C MET A 237 8.64 -12.27 -7.74
N LEU A 238 8.37 -13.12 -6.74
CA LEU A 238 7.86 -12.70 -5.44
C LEU A 238 8.96 -12.63 -4.36
N PRO A 239 8.85 -11.69 -3.40
CA PRO A 239 7.83 -10.64 -3.33
C PRO A 239 8.05 -9.52 -4.37
N LEU A 240 6.98 -8.76 -4.65
CA LEU A 240 7.00 -7.59 -5.54
C LEU A 240 7.43 -6.30 -4.83
N LEU A 241 7.31 -6.26 -3.49
CA LEU A 241 7.59 -5.11 -2.63
C LEU A 241 8.80 -5.34 -1.73
#